data_AF-Q0I1Z8-F1
#
_entry.id   AF-Q0I1Z8-F1
#
_cell.length_a   1.000
_cell.length_b   1.000
_cell.length_c   1.000
_cell.angle_alpha   90.00
_cell.angle_beta   90.00
_cell.angle_gamma   90.00
#
_symmetry.space_group_name_H-M   'P 1'
#
loop_
_entity.id
_entity.type
_entity.pdbx_description
1 polymer ?
#
loop_
_entity_poly.entity_id
_entity_poly.type
_entity_poly.pdbx_seq_one_letter_code
_entity_poly.pdbx_strand_id
1 'polypeptide(L)'
;MIRRDDIGIDIKYDQKSTQTYKRVSPGQFVIHLRSFQGGFAWSDIEGITSPAYTIIDFKKKENHSSNFWKLIFTSSSFIKKLETVTYGIRDGRSISFSDFSDLRLFYSQIQEQQKIGTFFTALDRYITIHQRK
;
A
#
# COMPACT_ATOMS: atom_id res chain seq x y z
N MET A 1 4.00 -2.00 -6.94
CA MET A 1 3.13 -3.01 -7.60
C MET A 1 3.92 -3.65 -8.74
N ILE A 2 3.39 -4.65 -9.45
CA ILE A 2 4.10 -5.27 -10.59
C ILE A 2 3.16 -5.27 -11.79
N ARG A 3 3.67 -4.91 -12.98
CA ARG A 3 2.88 -4.99 -14.21
C ARG A 3 2.67 -6.46 -14.56
N ARG A 4 1.45 -6.80 -14.98
CA ARG A 4 1.09 -8.17 -15.36
C ARG A 4 2.06 -8.75 -16.39
N ASP A 5 2.43 -7.96 -17.38
CA ASP A 5 3.28 -8.37 -18.50
C ASP A 5 4.71 -8.72 -18.06
N ASP A 6 5.16 -8.19 -16.91
CA ASP A 6 6.50 -8.43 -16.36
C ASP A 6 6.59 -9.72 -15.53
N ILE A 7 5.45 -10.35 -15.20
CA ILE A 7 5.40 -11.52 -14.29
C ILE A 7 5.74 -12.83 -15.03
N GLY A 8 5.74 -12.82 -16.37
CA GLY A 8 5.99 -14.03 -17.18
C GLY A 8 4.88 -15.08 -17.06
N ILE A 9 3.72 -14.70 -16.52
CA ILE A 9 2.54 -15.56 -16.37
C ILE A 9 1.38 -14.93 -17.14
N ASP A 10 0.80 -15.68 -18.08
CA ASP A 10 -0.41 -15.30 -18.78
C ASP A 10 -1.64 -15.50 -17.87
N ILE A 11 -1.90 -14.50 -17.02
CA ILE A 11 -3.13 -14.47 -16.24
C ILE A 11 -4.28 -14.27 -17.24
N LYS A 12 -5.35 -15.07 -17.17
CA LYS A 12 -6.58 -14.84 -17.96
C LYS A 12 -7.57 -13.95 -17.21
N TYR A 13 -8.33 -13.14 -17.94
CA TYR A 13 -9.39 -12.28 -17.37
C TYR A 13 -10.41 -11.90 -18.44
N ASP A 14 -11.61 -11.51 -18.00
CA ASP A 14 -12.61 -10.89 -18.87
C ASP A 14 -12.39 -9.37 -18.92
N GLN A 15 -12.15 -8.83 -20.11
CA GLN A 15 -12.00 -7.38 -20.32
C GLN A 15 -13.27 -6.60 -19.95
N LYS A 16 -14.46 -7.19 -20.04
CA LYS A 16 -15.69 -6.49 -19.62
C LYS A 16 -15.69 -6.24 -18.11
N SER A 17 -15.11 -7.15 -17.33
CA SER A 17 -15.06 -7.03 -15.88
C SER A 17 -14.20 -5.84 -15.40
N THR A 18 -13.21 -5.40 -16.18
CA THR A 18 -12.29 -4.32 -15.77
C THR A 18 -12.96 -2.95 -15.68
N GLN A 19 -14.15 -2.78 -16.26
CA GLN A 19 -14.93 -1.54 -16.14
C GLN A 19 -15.38 -1.26 -14.70
N THR A 20 -15.53 -2.31 -13.89
CA THR A 20 -15.91 -2.19 -12.47
C THR A 20 -14.73 -1.87 -11.56
N TYR A 21 -13.50 -2.03 -12.06
CA TYR A 21 -12.29 -1.91 -11.25
C TYR A 21 -11.99 -0.46 -10.93
N LYS A 22 -11.37 -0.26 -9.77
CA LYS A 22 -11.02 1.07 -9.27
C LYS A 22 -9.62 1.44 -9.74
N ARG A 23 -9.47 2.63 -10.35
CA ARG A 23 -8.18 3.19 -10.76
C ARG A 23 -7.36 3.58 -9.53
N VAL A 24 -6.11 3.11 -9.48
CA VAL A 24 -5.10 3.52 -8.49
C VAL A 24 -4.00 4.31 -9.18
N SER A 25 -3.61 5.43 -8.59
CA SER A 25 -2.55 6.32 -9.10
C SER A 25 -1.26 6.19 -8.29
N PRO A 26 -0.10 6.55 -8.86
CA PRO A 26 1.16 6.62 -8.12
C PRO A 26 1.04 7.46 -6.83
N GLY A 27 1.60 6.96 -5.74
CA GLY A 27 1.54 7.58 -4.42
C GLY A 27 0.33 7.17 -3.57
N GLN A 28 -0.69 6.54 -4.15
CA GLN A 28 -1.86 6.06 -3.42
C GLN A 28 -1.61 4.70 -2.75
N PHE A 29 -2.46 4.40 -1.77
CA PHE A 29 -2.43 3.14 -1.04
C PHE A 29 -3.71 2.36 -1.25
N VAL A 30 -3.59 1.04 -1.18
CA VAL A 30 -4.68 0.08 -1.39
C VAL A 30 -4.78 -0.82 -0.17
N ILE A 31 -5.94 -0.80 0.44
CA ILE A 31 -6.34 -1.73 1.50
C ILE A 31 -6.95 -2.94 0.83
N HIS A 32 -6.27 -4.08 0.97
CA HIS A 32 -6.65 -5.35 0.37
C HIS A 32 -6.98 -6.38 1.46
N LEU A 33 -7.52 -7.54 1.05
CA LEU A 33 -8.01 -8.58 1.95
C LEU A 33 -6.97 -9.16 2.93
N ARG A 34 -5.67 -8.92 2.68
CA ARG A 34 -4.56 -9.41 3.52
C ARG A 34 -3.75 -8.28 4.13
N SER A 35 -4.31 -7.07 4.17
CA SER A 35 -3.61 -5.93 4.76
C SER A 35 -3.32 -6.09 6.25
N PHE A 36 -4.09 -6.91 6.97
CA PHE A 36 -3.78 -7.29 8.35
C PHE A 36 -2.50 -8.12 8.51
N GLN A 37 -1.90 -8.64 7.42
CA GLN A 37 -0.63 -9.38 7.47
C GLN A 37 0.53 -8.64 6.82
N GLY A 38 0.25 -7.91 5.73
CA GLY A 38 1.28 -7.28 4.89
C GLY A 38 1.24 -5.76 4.92
N GLY A 39 0.27 -5.15 5.61
CA GLY A 39 0.05 -3.72 5.57
C GLY A 39 -0.71 -3.26 4.32
N PHE A 40 -0.63 -1.97 4.01
CA PHE A 40 -1.26 -1.42 2.82
C PHE A 40 -0.35 -1.48 1.61
N ALA A 41 -0.89 -1.87 0.46
CA ALA A 41 -0.14 -1.89 -0.78
C ALA A 41 0.03 -0.45 -1.30
N TRP A 42 1.27 -0.05 -1.55
CA TRP A 42 1.60 1.25 -2.14
C TRP A 42 1.78 1.13 -3.67
N SER A 43 1.25 2.10 -4.40
CA SER A 43 1.39 2.15 -5.86
C SER A 43 2.49 3.11 -6.28
N ASP A 44 3.49 2.59 -6.97
CA ASP A 44 4.53 3.32 -7.72
C ASP A 44 4.15 3.57 -9.18
N ILE A 45 3.14 2.84 -9.67
CA ILE A 45 2.64 2.89 -11.04
C ILE A 45 1.13 3.17 -11.05
N GLU A 46 0.63 3.64 -12.18
CA GLU A 46 -0.81 3.70 -12.40
C GLU A 46 -1.35 2.31 -12.75
N GLY A 47 -2.55 1.98 -12.26
CA GLY A 47 -3.20 0.71 -12.57
C GLY A 47 -4.64 0.65 -12.10
N ILE A 48 -5.17 -0.58 -12.01
CA ILE A 48 -6.52 -0.87 -11.54
C ILE A 48 -6.50 -1.93 -10.43
N THR A 49 -7.48 -1.86 -9.54
CA THR A 49 -7.63 -2.77 -8.40
C THR A 49 -9.06 -3.27 -8.29
N SER A 50 -9.24 -4.41 -7.61
CA SER A 50 -10.56 -5.04 -7.42
C SER A 50 -11.57 -4.05 -6.83
N PRO A 51 -12.85 -4.09 -7.27
CA PRO A 51 -13.92 -3.30 -6.65
C PRO A 51 -14.05 -3.52 -5.15
N ALA A 52 -13.61 -4.68 -4.63
CA ALA A 52 -13.64 -5.03 -3.22
C ALA A 52 -12.58 -4.30 -2.37
N TYR A 53 -11.60 -3.63 -2.98
CA TYR A 53 -10.51 -2.97 -2.26
C TYR A 53 -10.80 -1.48 -2.06
N THR A 54 -10.18 -0.92 -1.03
CA THR A 54 -10.33 0.51 -0.69
C THR A 54 -9.05 1.23 -1.09
N ILE A 55 -9.17 2.23 -1.95
CA ILE A 55 -8.05 3.11 -2.32
C ILE A 55 -8.10 4.31 -1.38
N ILE A 56 -6.96 4.64 -0.78
CA ILE A 56 -6.83 5.76 0.14
C ILE A 56 -5.71 6.69 -0.33
N ASP A 57 -5.87 7.95 0.02
CA ASP A 57 -4.93 9.02 -0.30
C ASP A 57 -4.93 10.06 0.81
N PHE A 58 -3.89 10.88 0.87
CA PHE A 58 -3.79 11.94 1.86
C PHE A 58 -4.61 13.17 1.44
N LYS A 59 -5.40 13.71 2.37
CA LYS A 59 -6.15 14.95 2.15
C LYS A 59 -5.24 16.15 1.85
N LYS A 60 -4.07 16.21 2.50
CA LYS A 60 -3.05 17.26 2.34
C LYS A 60 -1.73 16.64 1.88
N LYS A 61 -1.63 16.30 0.59
CA LYS A 61 -0.48 15.58 0.02
C LYS A 61 0.85 16.29 0.27
N GLU A 62 0.84 17.61 0.30
CA GLU A 62 2.00 18.46 0.57
C GLU A 62 2.62 18.22 1.95
N ASN A 63 1.87 17.65 2.90
CA ASN A 63 2.36 17.34 4.25
C ASN A 63 2.82 15.88 4.43
N HIS A 64 2.67 15.05 3.39
CA HIS A 64 2.88 13.62 3.50
C HIS A 64 3.72 13.06 2.34
N SER A 65 4.86 12.46 2.66
CA SER A 65 5.68 11.72 1.72
C SER A 65 5.15 10.30 1.58
N SER A 66 4.66 9.91 0.41
CA SER A 66 4.14 8.56 0.17
C SER A 66 5.21 7.48 0.37
N ASN A 67 6.48 7.76 0.03
CA ASN A 67 7.59 6.83 0.28
C ASN A 67 7.84 6.59 1.77
N PHE A 68 7.66 7.61 2.61
CA PHE A 68 7.72 7.45 4.07
C PHE A 68 6.54 6.61 4.57
N TRP A 69 5.33 6.92 4.11
CA TRP A 69 4.13 6.22 4.54
C TRP A 69 4.08 4.77 4.07
N LYS A 70 4.72 4.43 2.94
CA LYS A 70 4.99 3.05 2.55
C LYS A 70 5.69 2.30 3.68
N LEU A 71 6.76 2.84 4.25
CA LEU A 71 7.50 2.22 5.35
C LEU A 71 6.63 2.05 6.60
N ILE A 72 5.84 3.08 6.94
CA ILE A 72 4.95 3.03 8.11
C ILE A 72 3.87 1.97 7.91
N PHE A 73 3.15 2.01 6.79
CA PHE A 73 2.03 1.12 6.52
C PHE A 73 2.42 -0.33 6.24
N THR A 74 3.69 -0.64 6.03
CA THR A 74 4.20 -2.02 5.98
C THR A 74 5.01 -2.41 7.22
N SER A 75 5.12 -1.53 8.22
CA SER A 75 5.87 -1.82 9.44
C SER A 75 5.15 -2.83 10.32
N SER A 76 5.91 -3.67 11.03
CA SER A 76 5.35 -4.62 12.00
C SER A 76 4.54 -3.94 13.11
N SER A 77 4.95 -2.74 13.52
CA SER A 77 4.23 -1.87 14.46
C SER A 77 2.82 -1.53 13.94
N PHE A 78 2.73 -1.06 12.70
CA PHE A 78 1.46 -0.72 12.08
C PHE A 78 0.59 -1.95 11.88
N ILE A 79 1.16 -3.04 11.37
CA ILE A 79 0.44 -4.29 11.13
C ILE A 79 -0.18 -4.83 12.42
N LYS A 80 0.59 -4.86 13.52
CA LYS A 80 0.07 -5.27 14.85
C LYS A 80 -1.08 -4.37 15.32
N LYS A 81 -0.99 -3.05 15.14
CA LYS A 81 -2.09 -2.14 15.45
C LYS A 81 -3.31 -2.42 14.58
N LEU A 82 -3.10 -2.65 13.29
CA LEU A 82 -4.16 -2.98 12.35
C LEU A 82 -4.85 -4.30 12.73
N GLU A 83 -4.11 -5.32 13.16
CA GLU A 83 -4.66 -6.58 13.68
C GLU A 83 -5.60 -6.36 14.88
N THR A 84 -5.29 -5.41 15.79
CA THR A 84 -6.15 -5.14 16.95
C THR A 84 -7.51 -4.55 16.58
N VAL A 85 -7.57 -3.72 15.53
CA VAL A 85 -8.82 -3.08 15.07
C VAL A 85 -9.56 -3.91 14.02
N THR A 86 -8.87 -4.88 13.42
CA THR A 86 -9.45 -5.85 12.48
C THR A 86 -9.79 -7.19 13.16
N TYR A 87 -9.58 -7.29 14.47
CA TYR A 87 -9.83 -8.51 15.25
C TYR A 87 -11.32 -8.86 15.21
N GLY A 88 -11.64 -10.03 14.65
CA GLY A 88 -13.02 -10.49 14.41
C GLY A 88 -13.47 -10.44 12.95
N ILE A 89 -12.68 -9.81 12.06
CA ILE A 89 -12.84 -9.95 10.61
C ILE A 89 -12.32 -11.34 10.19
N ARG A 90 -13.08 -12.40 10.49
CA ARG A 90 -12.84 -13.75 9.96
C ARG A 90 -13.43 -13.86 8.55
N ASP A 91 -12.74 -14.62 7.69
CA ASP A 91 -13.12 -14.99 6.32
C ASP A 91 -13.68 -13.90 5.40
N GLY A 92 -12.78 -13.31 4.59
CA GLY A 92 -13.16 -12.68 3.32
C GLY A 92 -13.78 -11.29 3.39
N ARG A 93 -13.98 -10.69 4.58
CA ARG A 93 -14.43 -9.30 4.69
C ARG A 93 -13.30 -8.32 4.39
N SER A 94 -13.61 -7.29 3.60
CA SER A 94 -12.72 -6.16 3.35
C SER A 94 -12.51 -5.34 4.61
N ILE A 95 -11.28 -4.90 4.87
CA ILE A 95 -10.99 -3.86 5.87
C ILE A 95 -11.49 -2.52 5.32
N SER A 96 -12.42 -1.91 6.04
CA SER A 96 -13.00 -0.62 5.68
C SER A 96 -12.08 0.52 6.12
N PHE A 97 -12.29 1.72 5.57
CA PHE A 97 -11.53 2.89 6.00
C PHE A 97 -11.78 3.23 7.48
N SER A 98 -13.02 3.08 7.94
CA SER A 98 -13.41 3.32 9.34
C SER A 98 -12.70 2.41 10.32
N ASP A 99 -12.37 1.17 9.94
CA ASP A 99 -11.72 0.22 10.84
C ASP A 99 -10.32 0.68 11.26
N PHE A 100 -9.63 1.48 10.42
CA PHE A 100 -8.29 1.96 10.74
C PHE A 100 -8.19 3.47 10.91
N SER A 101 -9.21 4.26 10.53
CA SER A 101 -9.16 5.73 10.60
C SER A 101 -8.95 6.25 12.02
N ASP A 102 -9.30 5.45 13.02
CA ASP A 102 -9.17 5.77 14.45
C ASP A 102 -7.77 5.45 15.00
N LEU A 103 -6.92 4.77 14.22
CA LEU A 103 -5.55 4.49 14.60
C LEU A 103 -4.75 5.79 14.69
N ARG A 104 -4.32 6.11 15.92
CA ARG A 104 -3.38 7.20 16.14
C ARG A 104 -1.98 6.80 15.65
N LEU A 105 -1.55 7.45 14.59
CA LEU A 105 -0.21 7.31 14.00
C LEU A 105 0.60 8.56 14.31
N PHE A 106 1.79 8.37 14.88
CA PHE A 106 2.77 9.42 15.07
C PHE A 106 3.69 9.43 13.86
N TYR A 107 3.92 10.62 13.29
CA TYR A 107 4.76 10.81 12.13
C TYR A 107 5.46 12.17 12.21
N SER A 108 6.63 12.27 11.59
CA SER A 108 7.46 13.47 11.57
C SER A 108 6.95 14.50 10.55
N GLN A 109 7.55 15.69 10.54
CA GLN A 109 7.24 16.72 9.53
C GLN A 109 7.71 16.29 8.13
N ILE A 110 7.08 16.85 7.08
CA ILE A 110 7.32 16.45 5.69
C ILE A 110 8.80 16.40 5.30
N GLN A 111 9.62 17.35 5.75
CA GLN A 111 11.05 17.41 5.42
C GLN A 111 11.80 16.18 5.95
N GLU A 112 11.47 15.73 7.16
CA GLU A 112 12.07 14.55 7.76
C GLU A 112 11.53 13.27 7.12
N GLN A 113 10.22 13.22 6.83
CA GLN A 113 9.61 12.12 6.08
C GLN A 113 10.30 11.92 4.73
N GLN A 114 10.62 13.01 4.00
CA GLN A 114 11.34 12.95 2.72
C GLN A 114 12.74 12.37 2.88
N LYS A 115 13.50 12.79 3.91
CA LYS A 115 14.84 12.26 4.20
C LYS A 115 14.78 10.76 4.50
N ILE A 116 13.89 10.35 5.40
CA ILE A 116 13.70 8.93 5.78
C ILE A 116 13.28 8.10 4.57
N GLY A 117 12.25 8.54 3.84
CA GLY A 117 11.73 7.82 2.68
C GLY A 117 12.79 7.66 1.58
N THR A 118 13.58 8.70 1.32
CA THR A 118 14.67 8.65 0.33
C THR A 118 15.77 7.70 0.75
N PHE A 119 16.16 7.72 2.02
CA PHE A 119 17.20 6.83 2.56
C PHE A 119 16.83 5.36 2.37
N PHE A 120 15.65 4.93 2.84
CA PHE A 120 15.24 3.53 2.71
C PHE A 120 14.98 3.12 1.26
N THR A 121 14.46 4.02 0.43
CA THR A 121 14.32 3.74 -1.02
C THR A 121 15.67 3.48 -1.68
N ALA A 122 16.70 4.27 -1.34
CA ALA A 122 18.05 4.06 -1.84
C ALA A 122 18.65 2.75 -1.32
N LEU A 123 18.42 2.42 -0.05
CA LEU A 123 18.87 1.17 0.57
C LEU A 123 18.27 -0.06 -0.13
N ASP A 124 16.96 -0.07 -0.34
CA ASP A 124 16.25 -1.15 -1.05
C ASP A 124 16.82 -1.35 -2.46
N ARG A 125 17.12 -0.24 -3.16
CA ARG A 125 17.74 -0.27 -4.48
C ARG A 125 19.15 -0.89 -4.43
N TYR A 126 19.96 -0.52 -3.45
CA TYR A 126 21.31 -1.08 -3.31
C TYR A 126 21.27 -2.58 -2.99
N ILE A 127 20.37 -3.02 -2.11
CA ILE A 127 20.15 -4.45 -1.82
C ILE A 127 19.75 -5.19 -3.11
N THR A 128 18.78 -4.65 -3.85
CA THR A 128 18.30 -5.25 -5.11
C THR A 128 19.42 -5.39 -6.13
N ILE A 129 20.26 -4.37 -6.30
CA ILE A 129 21.42 -4.42 -7.22
C ILE A 129 22.42 -5.48 -6.75
N HIS A 130 22.69 -5.57 -5.45
CA HIS A 130 23.62 -6.54 -4.89
C HIS A 130 23.14 -7.99 -5.09
N GLN A 131 21.84 -8.26 -4.91
CA GLN A 131 21.24 -9.59 -5.07
C GLN A 131 21.12 -10.07 -6.52
N ARG A 132 21.27 -9.17 -7.50
CA ARG A 132 21.24 -9.50 -8.94
C ARG A 132 22.63 -9.86 -9.50
N LYS A 133 23.68 -9.75 -8.69
CA LYS A 133 25.01 -10.26 -9.01
C LYS A 133 25.11 -11.71 -8.55
#